data_AF-A0A1E5IJA0-F1
#
_entry.id   AF-A0A1E5IJA0-F1
#
_cell.length_a   1.000
_cell.length_b   1.000
_cell.length_c   1.000
_cell.angle_alpha   90.00
_cell.angle_beta   90.00
_cell.angle_gamma   90.00
#
_symmetry.space_group_name_H-M   'P 1'
#
loop_
_entity.id
_entity.type
_entity.pdbx_description
1 polymer ?
#
loop_
_entity_poly.entity_id
_entity_poly.type
_entity_poly.pdbx_seq_one_letter_code
_entity_poly.pdbx_strand_id
1 'polypeptide(L)'
;MANAVYNTVTAKISVKDYLFKAFGSTLIFDGFLKVYNTNDDEKETKIPPLKSGEELNLLRLLPLQHFTEPPPRYNEASLIKALEEHSIGRPSTYAPTIKTILDRLYVYLDGKKFVPTNLGIVVNNVLKHHFGNIINVEFTANIEEKLDKIAEDKAVWQNVLKDFYKSFEKDLNEAEKNLQKQKVQAQQTSEICPSCGKNMVIRYSRRSQFLGCSGYPECKTTLSLDKDGKIAAAPQETDKKCDKCGSPLIKKTGFAGKQYLSCKNYPECKTLYNIDKDGNKIISPEPEHTDIKCNKCGSEMLKRISKRGPFLTCSAFPKCRNLQWIKTNKTPKSKTYKAAKPSEKKTAKKRQPLFSLPKKLLK
;
A
#
# COMPACT_ATOMS: atom_id res chain seq x y z
N MET A 1 15.21 -7.64 30.41
CA MET A 1 16.57 -7.46 29.85
C MET A 1 17.11 -6.14 30.37
N ALA A 2 18.43 -5.99 30.50
CA ALA A 2 19.01 -4.72 30.95
C ALA A 2 18.86 -3.63 29.86
N ASN A 3 18.84 -2.36 30.27
CA ASN A 3 18.80 -1.22 29.34
C ASN A 3 20.11 -1.10 28.56
N ALA A 4 20.05 -0.60 27.34
CA ALA A 4 21.24 -0.21 26.59
C ALA A 4 21.81 1.10 27.15
N VAL A 5 23.15 1.22 27.18
CA VAL A 5 23.85 2.41 27.68
C VAL A 5 24.67 3.02 26.56
N TYR A 6 24.51 4.32 26.35
CA TYR A 6 25.22 5.10 25.32
C TYR A 6 26.05 6.21 25.95
N ASN A 7 27.19 6.50 25.34
CA ASN A 7 27.93 7.74 25.55
C ASN A 7 27.49 8.75 24.48
N THR A 8 27.05 9.94 24.88
CA THR A 8 26.65 11.01 23.97
C THR A 8 27.60 12.19 24.08
N VAL A 9 28.13 12.63 22.94
CA VAL A 9 29.08 13.73 22.84
C VAL A 9 28.46 14.83 21.99
N THR A 10 28.45 16.05 22.52
CA THR A 10 28.07 17.26 21.76
C THR A 10 29.27 18.19 21.71
N ALA A 11 29.81 18.40 20.51
CA ALA A 11 30.90 19.35 20.29
C ALA A 11 30.34 20.67 19.72
N LYS A 12 30.73 21.79 20.33
CA LYS A 12 30.44 23.14 19.84
C LYS A 12 31.75 23.74 19.33
N ILE A 13 31.78 24.13 18.07
CA ILE A 13 32.98 24.63 17.40
C ILE A 13 32.73 26.08 17.01
N SER A 14 33.47 27.00 17.60
CA SER A 14 33.39 28.44 17.32
C SER A 14 34.38 28.82 16.23
N VAL A 15 33.90 29.54 15.21
CA VAL A 15 34.74 30.13 14.15
C VAL A 15 34.28 31.56 13.93
N LYS A 16 35.07 32.55 14.41
CA LYS A 16 34.68 33.97 14.42
C LYS A 16 33.27 34.14 15.04
N ASP A 17 32.31 34.62 14.26
CA ASP A 17 30.93 34.87 14.70
C ASP A 17 29.98 33.66 14.52
N TYR A 18 30.48 32.54 14.00
CA TYR A 18 29.68 31.35 13.71
C TYR A 18 29.88 30.24 14.76
N LEU A 19 28.80 29.51 15.05
CA LEU A 19 28.80 28.35 15.94
C LEU A 19 28.33 27.10 15.19
N PHE A 20 29.23 26.13 15.02
CA PHE A 20 28.92 24.82 14.49
C PHE A 20 28.65 23.84 15.63
N LYS A 21 27.72 22.89 15.40
CA LYS A 21 27.41 21.82 16.36
C LYS A 21 27.59 20.47 15.69
N ALA A 22 28.29 19.56 16.38
CA ALA A 22 28.39 18.16 16.00
C ALA A 22 27.84 17.29 17.14
N PHE A 23 27.05 16.28 16.78
CA PHE A 23 26.44 15.34 17.71
C PHE A 23 26.93 13.93 17.40
N GLY A 24 27.31 13.20 18.44
CA GLY A 24 27.78 11.83 18.33
C GLY A 24 27.27 10.98 19.48
N SER A 25 27.04 9.70 19.19
CA SER A 25 26.64 8.70 20.17
C SER A 25 27.39 7.40 19.90
N THR A 26 27.83 6.73 20.97
CA THR A 26 28.50 5.43 20.91
C THR A 26 27.90 4.48 21.94
N LEU A 27 27.55 3.28 21.53
CA LEU A 27 27.02 2.25 22.42
C LEU A 27 28.14 1.74 23.35
N ILE A 28 27.95 1.86 24.66
CA ILE A 28 28.85 1.30 25.69
C ILE A 28 28.39 -0.11 26.08
N PHE A 29 27.08 -0.32 26.17
CA PHE A 29 26.50 -1.59 26.59
C PHE A 29 25.20 -1.89 25.84
N ASP A 30 25.16 -3.05 25.19
CA ASP A 30 24.08 -3.43 24.28
C ASP A 30 22.73 -3.69 24.98
N GLY A 31 22.75 -4.18 26.24
CA GLY A 31 21.53 -4.51 26.97
C GLY A 31 20.54 -5.36 26.16
N PHE A 32 19.31 -4.86 25.99
CA PHE A 32 18.25 -5.51 25.22
C PHE A 32 18.52 -5.57 23.70
N LEU A 33 19.38 -4.69 23.17
CA LEU A 33 19.70 -4.62 21.74
C LEU A 33 20.41 -5.89 21.23
N LYS A 34 21.01 -6.65 22.14
CA LYS A 34 21.64 -7.95 21.83
C LYS A 34 20.65 -8.98 21.27
N VAL A 35 19.37 -8.85 21.62
CA VAL A 35 18.29 -9.72 21.13
C VAL A 35 17.36 -8.96 20.17
N TYR A 36 17.12 -7.69 20.43
CA TYR A 36 16.28 -6.84 19.59
C TYR A 36 17.13 -5.78 18.88
N ASN A 37 17.72 -6.17 17.74
CA ASN A 37 18.52 -5.25 16.95
C ASN A 37 17.59 -4.31 16.17
N THR A 38 17.55 -3.04 16.55
CA THR A 38 16.88 -1.97 15.80
C THR A 38 17.69 -1.65 14.55
N ASN A 39 17.65 -2.57 13.58
CA ASN A 39 18.19 -2.34 12.24
C ASN A 39 17.33 -1.28 11.55
N ASP A 40 17.67 0.00 11.73
CA ASP A 40 17.68 1.08 10.73
C ASP A 40 17.76 2.45 11.46
N ASP A 41 18.63 3.32 10.95
CA ASP A 41 18.77 4.77 11.19
C ASP A 41 19.69 5.33 12.30
N GLU A 42 20.03 4.62 13.37
CA GLU A 42 21.09 5.09 14.28
C GLU A 42 22.48 4.75 13.74
N LYS A 43 22.95 5.51 12.76
CA LYS A 43 24.38 5.51 12.43
C LYS A 43 25.11 6.06 13.65
N GLU A 44 25.83 5.18 14.37
CA GLU A 44 26.81 5.60 15.37
C GLU A 44 27.70 6.66 14.73
N THR A 45 27.50 7.91 15.12
CA THR A 45 28.29 9.01 14.62
C THR A 45 29.39 9.22 15.64
N LYS A 46 30.50 8.50 15.47
CA LYS A 46 31.66 8.60 16.36
C LYS A 46 32.31 9.97 16.17
N ILE A 47 32.27 10.77 17.23
CA ILE A 47 33.08 11.98 17.32
C ILE A 47 34.47 11.57 17.84
N PRO A 48 35.57 11.98 17.19
CA PRO A 48 36.90 11.73 17.71
C PRO A 48 37.08 12.41 19.08
N PRO A 49 37.99 11.93 19.94
CA PRO A 49 38.28 12.63 21.19
C PRO A 49 38.75 14.05 20.89
N LEU A 50 38.05 15.05 21.45
CA LEU A 50 38.35 16.47 21.29
C LEU A 50 38.64 17.07 22.67
N LYS A 51 39.55 18.04 22.72
CA LYS A 51 39.83 18.83 23.94
C LYS A 51 39.26 20.23 23.82
N SER A 52 38.91 20.82 24.96
CA SER A 52 38.50 22.23 25.00
C SER A 52 39.68 23.11 24.60
N GLY A 53 39.44 24.04 23.66
CA GLY A 53 40.48 24.92 23.12
C GLY A 53 41.34 24.32 22.01
N GLU A 54 41.04 23.10 21.55
CA GLU A 54 41.75 22.48 20.42
C GLU A 54 41.46 23.23 19.11
N GLU A 55 42.51 23.58 18.37
CA GLU A 55 42.40 24.20 17.05
C GLU A 55 42.06 23.15 15.99
N LEU A 56 41.00 23.40 15.21
CA LEU A 56 40.52 22.49 14.18
C LEU A 56 40.76 23.05 12.78
N ASN A 57 41.26 22.20 11.88
CA ASN A 57 41.47 22.55 10.48
C ASN A 57 40.18 22.40 9.66
N LEU A 58 39.76 23.48 9.00
CA LEU A 58 38.63 23.44 8.07
C LEU A 58 39.03 22.69 6.79
N LEU A 59 38.49 21.48 6.62
CA LEU A 59 38.73 20.67 5.41
C LEU A 59 37.85 21.11 4.23
N ARG A 60 36.54 21.28 4.48
CA ARG A 60 35.56 21.60 3.44
C ARG A 60 34.28 22.18 4.04
N LEU A 61 33.65 23.11 3.32
CA LEU A 61 32.27 23.54 3.56
C LEU A 61 31.32 22.87 2.56
N LEU A 62 30.27 22.24 3.06
CA LEU A 62 29.24 21.55 2.27
C LEU A 62 27.91 22.29 2.38
N PRO A 63 27.58 23.19 1.43
CA PRO A 63 26.27 23.82 1.42
C PRO A 63 25.20 22.78 1.04
N LEU A 64 24.23 22.57 1.94
CA LEU A 64 23.11 21.68 1.72
C LEU A 64 21.81 22.50 1.69
N GLN A 65 21.04 22.35 0.61
CA GLN A 65 19.71 22.92 0.51
C GLN A 65 18.69 21.90 1.02
N HIS A 66 17.85 22.35 1.95
CA HIS A 66 16.74 21.57 2.48
C HIS A 66 15.42 22.27 2.19
N PHE A 67 14.36 21.47 2.08
CA PHE A 67 12.98 21.94 1.98
C PHE A 67 12.21 21.44 3.19
N THR A 68 11.20 22.20 3.61
CA THR A 68 10.24 21.71 4.59
C THR A 68 9.41 20.60 3.95
N GLU A 69 9.24 19.50 4.67
CA GLU A 69 8.38 18.41 4.24
C GLU A 69 6.99 18.59 4.85
N PRO A 70 5.91 18.30 4.10
CA PRO A 70 4.58 18.28 4.66
C PRO A 70 4.42 17.13 5.66
N PRO A 71 3.42 17.18 6.54
CA PRO A 71 3.12 16.08 7.46
C PRO A 71 2.99 14.75 6.72
N PRO A 72 3.60 13.67 7.23
CA PRO A 72 3.55 12.38 6.57
C PRO A 72 2.12 11.85 6.60
N ARG A 73 1.66 11.29 5.47
CA ARG A 73 0.40 10.55 5.43
C ARG A 73 0.48 9.30 6.30
N TYR A 74 -0.65 8.92 6.87
CA TYR A 74 -0.78 7.68 7.62
C TYR A 74 -0.55 6.45 6.74
N ASN A 75 0.21 5.49 7.25
CA ASN A 75 0.13 4.08 6.87
C ASN A 75 -0.76 3.32 7.88
N GLU A 76 -1.01 2.03 7.66
CA GLU A 76 -1.82 1.19 8.55
C GLU A 76 -1.38 1.26 10.01
N ALA A 77 -0.08 1.08 10.30
CA ALA A 77 0.44 1.10 11.66
C ALA A 77 0.28 2.48 12.33
N SER A 78 0.64 3.56 11.63
CA SER A 78 0.50 4.93 12.16
C SER A 78 -0.96 5.36 12.33
N LEU A 79 -1.89 4.83 11.51
CA LEU A 79 -3.32 5.09 11.67
C LEU A 79 -3.85 4.35 12.91
N ILE A 80 -3.48 3.08 13.09
CA ILE A 80 -3.84 2.32 14.29
C ILE A 80 -3.30 3.02 15.54
N LYS A 81 -2.03 3.45 15.49
CA LYS A 81 -1.41 4.19 16.59
C LYS A 81 -2.19 5.49 16.90
N ALA A 82 -2.58 6.25 15.89
CA ALA A 82 -3.37 7.46 16.08
C ALA A 82 -4.78 7.16 16.63
N LEU A 83 -5.43 6.08 16.19
CA LEU A 83 -6.72 5.65 16.73
C LEU A 83 -6.60 5.27 18.22
N GLU A 84 -5.55 4.54 18.58
CA GLU A 84 -5.24 4.15 19.95
C GLU A 84 -4.92 5.36 20.85
N GLU A 85 -4.09 6.29 20.37
CA GLU A 85 -3.76 7.56 21.06
C GLU A 85 -5.01 8.41 21.32
N HIS A 86 -6.02 8.30 20.46
CA HIS A 86 -7.31 8.97 20.60
C HIS A 86 -8.40 8.11 21.25
N SER A 87 -8.08 6.91 21.75
CA SER A 87 -9.03 5.98 22.36
C SER A 87 -10.20 5.56 21.46
N ILE A 88 -10.03 5.63 20.14
CA ILE A 88 -11.03 5.22 19.14
C ILE A 88 -10.76 3.77 18.73
N GLY A 89 -11.77 2.91 18.89
CA GLY A 89 -11.68 1.50 18.52
C GLY A 89 -10.92 0.67 19.55
N ARG A 90 -10.80 -0.63 19.26
CA ARG A 90 -10.22 -1.66 20.14
C ARG A 90 -9.40 -2.64 19.29
N PRO A 91 -8.54 -3.49 19.89
CA PRO A 91 -7.76 -4.49 19.14
C PRO A 91 -8.59 -5.34 18.18
N SER A 92 -9.86 -5.58 18.51
CA SER A 92 -10.83 -6.30 17.68
C SER A 92 -11.37 -5.51 16.49
N THR A 93 -11.33 -4.17 16.51
CA THR A 93 -11.96 -3.30 15.51
C THR A 93 -11.00 -2.58 14.58
N TYR A 94 -9.71 -2.47 14.91
CA TYR A 94 -8.72 -1.78 14.06
C TYR A 94 -8.65 -2.33 12.61
N ALA A 95 -8.42 -3.64 12.46
CA ALA A 95 -8.33 -4.26 11.14
C ALA A 95 -9.66 -4.23 10.38
N PRO A 96 -10.83 -4.53 10.99
CA PRO A 96 -12.13 -4.34 10.36
C PRO A 96 -12.42 -2.90 9.90
N THR A 97 -12.06 -1.90 10.69
CA THR A 97 -12.26 -0.48 10.35
C THR A 97 -11.44 -0.10 9.13
N ILE A 98 -10.14 -0.43 9.11
CA ILE A 98 -9.25 -0.18 7.96
C ILE A 98 -9.78 -0.88 6.71
N LYS A 99 -10.20 -2.14 6.84
CA LYS A 99 -10.81 -2.89 5.75
C LYS A 99 -12.07 -2.20 5.23
N THR A 100 -12.93 -1.71 6.11
CA THR A 100 -14.21 -1.09 5.73
C THR A 100 -14.00 0.21 4.94
N ILE A 101 -13.10 1.09 5.40
CA ILE A 101 -12.85 2.37 4.71
C ILE A 101 -12.17 2.18 3.35
N LEU A 102 -11.37 1.12 3.19
CA LEU A 102 -10.78 0.72 1.90
C LEU A 102 -11.81 0.07 0.98
N ASP A 103 -12.62 -0.84 1.52
CA ASP A 103 -13.61 -1.61 0.76
C ASP A 103 -14.72 -0.71 0.23
N ARG A 104 -15.11 0.33 0.99
CA ARG A 104 -16.06 1.37 0.58
C ARG A 104 -15.44 2.51 -0.24
N LEU A 105 -14.14 2.46 -0.53
CA LEU A 105 -13.42 3.44 -1.32
C LEU A 105 -13.49 4.88 -0.76
N TYR A 106 -13.56 5.04 0.56
CA TYR A 106 -13.36 6.35 1.20
C TYR A 106 -11.90 6.77 1.18
N VAL A 107 -11.01 5.78 1.24
CA VAL A 107 -9.57 5.94 1.10
C VAL A 107 -9.04 4.85 0.16
N TYR A 108 -7.86 5.08 -0.39
CA TYR A 108 -7.08 4.06 -1.08
C TYR A 108 -5.62 4.10 -0.61
N LEU A 109 -4.88 3.02 -0.89
CA LEU A 109 -3.46 2.95 -0.57
C LEU A 109 -2.61 3.34 -1.78
N ASP A 110 -1.78 4.37 -1.61
CA ASP A 110 -0.67 4.69 -2.52
C ASP A 110 0.65 4.49 -1.79
N GLY A 111 1.48 3.56 -2.26
CA GLY A 111 2.77 3.28 -1.63
C GLY A 111 2.66 2.90 -0.14
N LYS A 112 1.58 2.19 0.25
CA LYS A 112 1.21 1.85 1.65
C LYS A 112 0.76 3.04 2.52
N LYS A 113 0.53 4.21 1.93
CA LYS A 113 0.00 5.39 2.62
C LYS A 113 -1.46 5.59 2.23
N PHE A 114 -2.30 5.95 3.19
CA PHE A 114 -3.71 6.28 2.93
C PHE A 114 -3.82 7.62 2.22
N VAL A 115 -4.63 7.64 1.17
CA VAL A 115 -5.02 8.85 0.46
C VAL A 115 -6.55 8.90 0.42
N PRO A 116 -7.17 10.01 0.85
CA PRO A 116 -8.63 10.14 0.77
C PRO A 116 -9.09 10.22 -0.69
N THR A 117 -10.22 9.59 -0.99
CA THR A 117 -10.91 9.78 -2.26
C THR A 117 -11.84 10.98 -2.19
N ASN A 118 -12.29 11.50 -3.34
CA ASN A 118 -13.31 12.55 -3.33
C ASN A 118 -14.60 12.10 -2.66
N LEU A 119 -14.98 10.82 -2.82
CA LEU A 119 -16.12 10.25 -2.12
C LEU A 119 -15.92 10.33 -0.61
N GLY A 120 -14.75 9.92 -0.11
CA GLY A 120 -14.42 10.01 1.31
C GLY A 120 -14.46 11.44 1.84
N ILE A 121 -13.93 12.40 1.09
CA ILE A 121 -13.97 13.83 1.46
C ILE A 121 -15.40 14.36 1.52
N VAL A 122 -16.20 14.10 0.48
CA VAL A 122 -17.59 14.58 0.42
C VAL A 122 -18.41 13.96 1.54
N VAL A 123 -18.33 12.65 1.73
CA VAL A 123 -19.04 11.95 2.82
C VAL A 123 -18.62 12.50 4.18
N ASN A 124 -17.32 12.65 4.42
CA ASN A 124 -16.82 13.21 5.68
C ASN A 124 -17.32 14.64 5.91
N ASN A 125 -17.37 15.48 4.87
CA ASN A 125 -17.86 16.86 5.00
C ASN A 125 -19.36 16.92 5.30
N VAL A 126 -20.16 16.08 4.63
CA VAL A 126 -21.60 15.96 4.92
C VAL A 126 -21.81 15.49 6.36
N LEU A 127 -21.07 14.46 6.79
CA LEU A 127 -21.15 13.92 8.14
C LEU A 127 -20.74 14.94 9.20
N LYS A 128 -19.66 15.70 8.99
CA LYS A 128 -19.24 16.77 9.91
C LYS A 128 -20.24 17.91 10.00
N HIS A 129 -20.88 18.27 8.88
CA HIS A 129 -21.83 19.37 8.84
C HIS A 129 -23.15 19.03 9.56
N HIS A 130 -23.65 17.81 9.37
CA HIS A 130 -24.97 17.42 9.91
C HIS A 130 -24.91 16.64 11.23
N PHE A 131 -23.79 15.99 11.54
CA PHE A 131 -23.65 15.11 12.72
C PHE A 131 -22.40 15.45 13.54
N GLY A 132 -21.95 16.71 13.53
CA GLY A 132 -20.71 17.13 14.20
C GLY A 132 -20.64 16.79 15.69
N ASN A 133 -21.78 16.74 16.37
CA ASN A 133 -21.89 16.37 17.79
C ASN A 133 -21.61 14.89 18.07
N ILE A 134 -21.83 14.01 17.07
CA ILE A 134 -21.73 12.55 17.20
C ILE A 134 -20.50 12.01 16.47
N ILE A 135 -20.08 12.66 15.38
CA ILE A 135 -18.97 12.23 14.51
C ILE A 135 -17.71 13.03 14.83
N ASN A 136 -17.41 13.14 16.13
CA ASN A 136 -16.14 13.68 16.61
C ASN A 136 -15.38 12.63 17.42
N VAL A 137 -14.08 12.89 17.58
CA VAL A 137 -13.13 11.96 18.22
C VAL A 137 -13.53 11.67 19.67
N GLU A 138 -13.88 12.70 20.42
CA GLU A 138 -14.21 12.61 21.85
C GLU A 138 -15.49 11.79 22.09
N PHE A 139 -16.54 12.03 21.29
CA PHE A 139 -17.78 11.26 21.36
C PHE A 139 -17.52 9.78 21.08
N THR A 140 -16.74 9.49 20.04
CA THR A 140 -16.44 8.10 19.65
C THR A 140 -15.67 7.37 20.76
N ALA A 141 -14.66 8.02 21.35
CA ALA A 141 -13.92 7.47 22.47
C ALA A 141 -14.81 7.19 23.70
N ASN A 142 -15.73 8.12 24.01
CA ASN A 142 -16.68 7.97 25.12
C ASN A 142 -17.64 6.80 24.91
N ILE A 143 -18.14 6.59 23.68
CA ILE A 143 -18.97 5.42 23.37
C ILE A 143 -18.20 4.12 23.61
N GLU A 144 -16.95 4.04 23.17
CA GLU A 144 -16.12 2.85 23.40
C GLU A 144 -15.92 2.59 24.91
N GLU A 145 -15.69 3.63 25.71
CA GLU A 145 -15.60 3.51 27.18
C GLU A 145 -16.93 3.05 27.81
N LYS A 146 -18.08 3.54 27.32
CA LYS A 146 -19.40 3.08 27.78
C LYS A 146 -19.64 1.62 27.43
N LEU A 147 -19.17 1.15 26.27
CA LEU A 147 -19.25 -0.26 25.88
C LEU A 147 -18.38 -1.13 26.78
N ASP A 148 -17.20 -0.67 27.17
CA ASP A 148 -16.35 -1.37 28.14
C ASP A 148 -17.05 -1.45 29.52
N LYS A 149 -17.67 -0.36 29.99
CA LYS A 149 -18.47 -0.38 31.23
C LYS A 149 -19.62 -1.37 31.20
N ILE A 150 -20.26 -1.57 30.04
CA ILE A 150 -21.29 -2.60 29.88
C ILE A 150 -20.67 -4.00 30.02
N ALA A 151 -19.52 -4.24 29.38
CA ALA A 151 -18.84 -5.53 29.46
C ALA A 151 -18.35 -5.88 30.88
N GLU A 152 -18.12 -4.87 31.72
CA GLU A 152 -17.74 -5.00 33.13
C GLU A 152 -18.94 -5.00 34.10
N ASP A 153 -20.18 -5.08 33.60
CA ASP A 153 -21.42 -4.98 34.39
C ASP A 153 -21.57 -3.66 35.21
N LYS A 154 -20.88 -2.60 34.79
CA LYS A 154 -20.93 -1.25 35.39
C LYS A 154 -21.94 -0.32 34.73
N ALA A 155 -22.56 -0.73 33.62
CA ALA A 155 -23.56 0.05 32.90
C ALA A 155 -24.62 -0.84 32.24
N VAL A 156 -25.86 -0.34 32.19
CA VAL A 156 -26.99 -1.02 31.53
C VAL A 156 -27.04 -0.64 30.05
N TRP A 157 -26.87 -1.61 29.14
CA TRP A 157 -26.74 -1.35 27.70
C TRP A 157 -27.96 -0.65 27.08
N GLN A 158 -29.16 -0.94 27.57
CA GLN A 158 -30.39 -0.29 27.08
C GLN A 158 -30.37 1.22 27.33
N ASN A 159 -29.81 1.67 28.46
CA ASN A 159 -29.72 3.10 28.79
C ASN A 159 -28.73 3.80 27.86
N VAL A 160 -27.56 3.19 27.63
CA VAL A 160 -26.54 3.73 26.70
C VAL A 160 -27.12 3.89 25.28
N LEU A 161 -27.84 2.89 24.78
CA LEU A 161 -28.48 2.98 23.47
C LEU A 161 -29.60 4.01 23.42
N LYS A 162 -30.43 4.10 24.47
CA LYS A 162 -31.52 5.08 24.54
C LYS A 162 -30.99 6.51 24.53
N ASP A 163 -29.93 6.77 25.28
CA ASP A 163 -29.29 8.09 25.35
C ASP A 163 -28.64 8.47 24.01
N PHE A 164 -27.93 7.52 23.38
CA PHE A 164 -27.39 7.70 22.03
C PHE A 164 -28.49 8.03 21.02
N TYR A 165 -29.52 7.18 20.96
CA TYR A 165 -30.56 7.27 19.94
C TYR A 165 -31.36 8.56 20.05
N LYS A 166 -31.64 9.04 21.28
CA LYS A 166 -32.37 10.30 21.51
C LYS A 166 -31.65 11.52 20.94
N SER A 167 -30.32 11.55 20.96
CA SER A 167 -29.54 12.61 20.32
C SER A 167 -29.47 12.40 18.81
N PHE A 168 -29.17 11.17 18.38
CA PHE A 168 -29.01 10.83 16.97
C PHE A 168 -30.29 11.04 16.15
N GLU A 169 -31.46 10.72 16.69
CA GLU A 169 -32.75 10.90 16.02
C GLU A 169 -33.03 12.36 15.69
N LYS A 170 -32.63 13.29 16.56
CA LYS A 170 -32.78 14.73 16.30
C LYS A 170 -31.89 15.18 15.14
N ASP A 171 -30.61 14.82 15.21
CA ASP A 171 -29.63 15.14 14.16
C ASP A 171 -30.03 14.51 12.82
N LEU A 172 -30.57 13.29 12.82
CA LEU A 172 -31.05 12.60 11.64
C LEU A 172 -32.26 13.31 11.01
N ASN A 173 -33.26 13.66 11.81
CA ASN A 173 -34.46 14.36 11.33
C ASN A 173 -34.13 15.75 10.75
N GLU A 174 -33.16 16.44 11.32
CA GLU A 174 -32.66 17.71 10.79
C GLU A 174 -31.87 17.50 9.50
N ALA A 175 -30.99 16.50 9.48
CA ALA A 175 -30.24 16.13 8.30
C ALA A 175 -31.18 15.79 7.14
N GLU A 176 -32.18 14.93 7.32
CA GLU A 176 -33.11 14.53 6.25
C GLU A 176 -33.87 15.71 5.62
N LYS A 177 -34.23 16.72 6.42
CA LYS A 177 -34.89 17.95 5.90
C LYS A 177 -33.94 18.82 5.09
N ASN A 178 -32.69 18.91 5.53
CA ASN A 178 -31.69 19.81 4.96
C ASN A 178 -30.82 19.14 3.88
N LEU A 179 -30.87 17.80 3.76
CA LEU A 179 -30.05 17.04 2.81
C LEU A 179 -30.58 17.22 1.39
N GLN A 180 -30.07 18.23 0.69
CA GLN A 180 -30.17 18.22 -0.76
C GLN A 180 -29.39 17.00 -1.28
N LYS A 181 -29.98 16.25 -2.22
CA LYS A 181 -29.32 15.12 -2.90
C LYS A 181 -28.08 15.61 -3.65
N GLN A 182 -26.96 15.76 -2.95
CA GLN A 182 -25.69 16.09 -3.56
C GLN A 182 -25.23 14.87 -4.36
N LYS A 183 -25.39 14.93 -5.69
CA LYS A 183 -24.76 13.96 -6.57
C LYS A 183 -23.26 14.17 -6.45
N VAL A 184 -22.56 13.19 -5.87
CA VAL A 184 -21.09 13.13 -5.93
C VAL A 184 -20.72 13.01 -7.40
N GLN A 185 -20.39 14.14 -8.04
CA GLN A 185 -20.01 14.14 -9.44
C GLN A 185 -18.64 13.48 -9.55
N ALA A 186 -18.54 12.48 -10.42
CA ALA A 186 -17.25 11.91 -10.77
C ALA A 186 -16.40 13.03 -11.38
N GLN A 187 -15.18 13.21 -10.89
CA GLN A 187 -14.26 14.21 -11.44
C GLN A 187 -14.07 13.94 -12.94
N GLN A 188 -14.61 14.84 -13.75
CA GLN A 188 -14.45 14.81 -15.19
C GLN A 188 -13.03 15.23 -15.52
N THR A 189 -12.42 14.53 -16.47
CA THR A 189 -11.10 14.86 -16.99
C THR A 189 -11.24 15.36 -18.42
N SER A 190 -10.24 16.10 -18.89
CA SER A 190 -10.13 16.51 -20.30
C SER A 190 -9.85 15.35 -21.26
N GLU A 191 -9.66 14.14 -20.73
CA GLU A 191 -9.29 12.96 -21.50
C GLU A 191 -10.51 12.35 -22.18
N ILE A 192 -10.38 12.07 -23.48
CA ILE A 192 -11.42 11.50 -24.30
C ILE A 192 -11.21 9.98 -24.39
N CYS A 193 -12.28 9.21 -24.24
CA CYS A 193 -12.23 7.75 -24.36
C CYS A 193 -11.82 7.36 -25.78
N PRO A 194 -10.73 6.59 -25.96
CA PRO A 194 -10.25 6.20 -27.29
C PRO A 194 -11.21 5.24 -28.02
N SER A 195 -12.17 4.63 -27.31
CA SER A 195 -13.09 3.65 -27.89
C SER A 195 -14.44 4.23 -28.30
N CYS A 196 -14.89 5.34 -27.70
CA CYS A 196 -16.24 5.88 -27.96
C CYS A 196 -16.35 7.40 -27.99
N GLY A 197 -15.25 8.14 -27.80
CA GLY A 197 -15.25 9.60 -27.86
C GLY A 197 -15.92 10.32 -26.68
N LYS A 198 -16.50 9.60 -25.70
CA LYS A 198 -17.06 10.21 -24.47
C LYS A 198 -15.92 10.58 -23.50
N ASN A 199 -16.17 11.56 -22.61
CA ASN A 199 -15.20 11.98 -21.59
C ASN A 199 -14.83 10.83 -20.65
N MET A 200 -13.61 10.85 -20.13
CA MET A 200 -13.18 9.94 -19.07
C MET A 200 -13.30 10.58 -17.69
N VAL A 201 -13.57 9.76 -16.68
CA VAL A 201 -13.72 10.16 -15.28
C VAL A 201 -12.76 9.39 -14.39
N ILE A 202 -12.28 10.04 -13.32
CA ILE A 202 -11.44 9.37 -12.32
C ILE A 202 -12.31 8.41 -11.52
N ARG A 203 -11.85 7.16 -11.46
CA ARG A 203 -12.42 6.09 -10.63
C ARG A 203 -11.35 5.55 -9.69
N TYR A 204 -11.81 5.02 -8.57
CA TYR A 204 -10.95 4.51 -7.51
C TYR A 204 -11.07 3.00 -7.40
N SER A 205 -9.95 2.36 -7.09
CA SER A 205 -9.86 1.00 -6.59
C SER A 205 -9.17 1.04 -5.22
N ARG A 206 -9.21 -0.07 -4.47
CA ARG A 206 -8.59 -0.17 -3.14
C ARG A 206 -7.10 0.20 -3.12
N ARG A 207 -6.40 0.05 -4.25
CA ARG A 207 -4.93 0.15 -4.34
C ARG A 207 -4.43 1.16 -5.39
N SER A 208 -5.33 1.81 -6.13
CA SER A 208 -4.96 2.81 -7.15
C SER A 208 -6.19 3.55 -7.69
N GLN A 209 -5.96 4.69 -8.32
CA GLN A 209 -6.93 5.39 -9.16
C GLN A 209 -6.69 5.10 -10.64
N PHE A 210 -7.73 5.20 -11.47
CA PHE A 210 -7.68 4.97 -12.91
C PHE A 210 -8.75 5.82 -13.63
N LEU A 211 -8.58 6.05 -14.93
CA LEU A 211 -9.61 6.68 -15.74
C LEU A 211 -10.57 5.61 -16.28
N GLY A 212 -11.86 5.81 -16.07
CA GLY A 212 -12.93 5.00 -16.68
C GLY A 212 -13.76 5.84 -17.63
N CYS A 213 -14.24 5.25 -18.72
CA CYS A 213 -15.17 5.94 -19.62
C CYS A 213 -16.44 6.38 -18.86
N SER A 214 -16.90 7.61 -19.11
CA SER A 214 -18.19 8.10 -18.58
C SER A 214 -19.39 7.31 -19.07
N GLY A 215 -19.29 6.69 -20.26
CA GLY A 215 -20.34 5.84 -20.84
C GLY A 215 -20.41 4.41 -20.28
N TYR A 216 -19.76 4.11 -19.16
CA TYR A 216 -19.95 2.81 -18.48
C TYR A 216 -21.40 2.68 -17.99
N PRO A 217 -22.08 1.52 -18.15
CA PRO A 217 -21.54 0.19 -18.47
C PRO A 217 -21.39 -0.15 -19.96
N GLU A 218 -21.88 0.69 -20.88
CA GLU A 218 -21.83 0.45 -22.34
C GLU A 218 -20.38 0.44 -22.84
N CYS A 219 -19.55 1.36 -22.35
CA CYS A 219 -18.13 1.41 -22.64
C CYS A 219 -17.29 1.01 -21.41
N LYS A 220 -16.58 -0.12 -21.50
CA LYS A 220 -15.74 -0.68 -20.42
C LYS A 220 -14.27 -0.26 -20.51
N THR A 221 -13.95 0.69 -21.38
CA THR A 221 -12.58 1.18 -21.58
C THR A 221 -12.06 1.87 -20.33
N THR A 222 -10.86 1.49 -19.92
CA THR A 222 -10.14 2.06 -18.77
C THR A 222 -8.71 2.39 -19.15
N LEU A 223 -8.19 3.48 -18.61
CA LEU A 223 -6.77 3.85 -18.71
C LEU A 223 -6.16 3.87 -17.31
N SER A 224 -4.99 3.27 -17.17
CA SER A 224 -4.26 3.28 -15.91
C SER A 224 -3.58 4.63 -15.72
N LEU A 225 -3.59 5.14 -14.49
CA LEU A 225 -2.83 6.32 -14.13
C LEU A 225 -1.49 5.90 -13.52
N ASP A 226 -0.42 6.64 -13.82
CA ASP A 226 0.86 6.53 -13.14
C ASP A 226 0.84 7.24 -11.77
N LYS A 227 1.97 7.19 -11.06
CA LYS A 227 2.09 7.80 -9.72
C LYS A 227 1.91 9.31 -9.72
N ASP A 228 2.13 9.95 -10.87
CA ASP A 228 1.99 11.38 -11.05
C ASP A 228 0.57 11.77 -11.51
N GLY A 229 -0.35 10.80 -11.58
CA GLY A 229 -1.73 11.02 -12.02
C GLY A 229 -1.88 11.26 -13.52
N LYS A 230 -0.86 10.93 -14.32
CA LYS A 230 -0.89 10.99 -15.79
C LYS A 230 -1.28 9.63 -16.34
N ILE A 231 -1.79 9.62 -17.58
CA ILE A 231 -2.05 8.37 -18.28
C ILE A 231 -0.73 7.61 -18.39
N ALA A 232 -0.70 6.42 -17.78
CA ALA A 232 0.46 5.55 -17.86
C ALA A 232 0.77 5.30 -19.34
N ALA A 233 2.04 5.44 -19.70
CA ALA A 233 2.49 5.30 -21.09
C ALA A 233 1.86 4.07 -21.76
N ALA A 234 1.39 4.25 -22.99
CA ALA A 234 0.81 3.18 -23.78
C ALA A 234 1.72 1.96 -23.72
N PRO A 235 1.18 0.78 -23.42
CA PRO A 235 2.00 -0.37 -23.15
C PRO A 235 2.80 -0.73 -24.41
N GLN A 236 4.12 -0.89 -24.25
CA GLN A 236 5.05 -1.04 -25.37
C GLN A 236 4.74 -2.31 -26.16
N GLU A 237 4.54 -2.15 -27.46
CA GLU A 237 4.53 -3.29 -28.39
C GLU A 237 5.91 -3.92 -28.38
N THR A 238 5.94 -5.24 -28.39
CA THR A 238 7.17 -6.02 -28.52
C THR A 238 7.16 -6.71 -29.87
N ASP A 239 8.34 -6.97 -30.43
CA ASP A 239 8.49 -7.73 -31.69
C ASP A 239 8.06 -9.20 -31.56
N LYS A 240 7.60 -9.62 -30.38
CA LYS A 240 7.21 -11.00 -30.06
C LYS A 240 5.75 -11.21 -30.44
N LYS A 241 5.49 -12.26 -31.24
CA LYS A 241 4.13 -12.66 -31.66
C LYS A 241 3.48 -13.60 -30.66
N CYS A 242 2.14 -13.60 -30.57
CA CYS A 242 1.35 -14.51 -29.77
C CYS A 242 1.30 -15.90 -30.41
N ASP A 243 1.60 -16.96 -29.65
CA ASP A 243 1.68 -18.32 -30.21
C ASP A 243 0.31 -18.88 -30.63
N LYS A 244 -0.79 -18.31 -30.13
CA LYS A 244 -2.15 -18.73 -30.49
C LYS A 244 -2.77 -18.03 -31.70
N CYS A 245 -2.39 -16.79 -31.98
CA CYS A 245 -3.07 -15.96 -32.98
C CYS A 245 -2.15 -15.09 -33.84
N GLY A 246 -0.82 -15.20 -33.65
CA GLY A 246 0.18 -14.46 -34.44
C GLY A 246 0.24 -12.95 -34.20
N SER A 247 -0.71 -12.36 -33.46
CA SER A 247 -0.75 -10.93 -33.19
C SER A 247 0.40 -10.46 -32.28
N PRO A 248 0.83 -9.19 -32.34
CA PRO A 248 1.88 -8.64 -31.49
C PRO A 248 1.56 -8.77 -29.99
N LEU A 249 2.59 -9.00 -29.18
CA LEU A 249 2.49 -9.00 -27.73
C LEU A 249 2.83 -7.63 -27.17
N ILE A 250 2.06 -7.24 -26.17
CA ILE A 250 2.14 -5.97 -25.48
C ILE A 250 2.71 -6.20 -24.09
N LYS A 251 3.73 -5.44 -23.69
CA LYS A 251 4.31 -5.50 -22.35
C LYS A 251 3.48 -4.70 -21.37
N LYS A 252 2.88 -5.38 -20.40
CA LYS A 252 2.06 -4.79 -19.34
C LYS A 252 2.69 -5.03 -17.97
N THR A 253 2.44 -4.11 -17.05
CA THR A 253 2.82 -4.27 -15.65
C THR A 253 1.61 -4.75 -14.87
N GLY A 254 1.75 -5.88 -14.20
CA GLY A 254 0.70 -6.46 -13.36
C GLY A 254 0.59 -5.75 -12.03
N PHE A 255 -0.48 -6.09 -11.31
CA PHE A 255 -0.80 -5.53 -10.01
C PHE A 255 0.38 -5.57 -9.01
N ALA A 256 1.13 -6.68 -8.97
CA ALA A 256 2.26 -6.88 -8.07
C ALA A 256 3.58 -6.25 -8.58
N GLY A 257 3.52 -5.38 -9.59
CA GLY A 257 4.70 -4.80 -10.25
C GLY A 257 5.46 -5.75 -11.18
N LYS A 258 5.04 -7.01 -11.30
CA LYS A 258 5.61 -7.97 -12.24
C LYS A 258 5.16 -7.65 -13.65
N GLN A 259 6.10 -7.54 -14.57
CA GLN A 259 5.82 -7.37 -15.99
C GLN A 259 5.37 -8.70 -16.60
N TYR A 260 4.50 -8.64 -17.58
CA TYR A 260 4.00 -9.78 -18.36
C TYR A 260 3.68 -9.33 -19.79
N LEU A 261 3.60 -10.29 -20.71
CA LEU A 261 3.21 -10.05 -22.09
C LEU A 261 1.75 -10.47 -22.28
N SER A 262 0.96 -9.60 -22.91
CA SER A 262 -0.46 -9.79 -23.18
C SER A 262 -0.71 -9.66 -24.68
N CYS A 263 -1.57 -10.50 -25.26
CA CYS A 263 -1.93 -10.37 -26.67
C CYS A 263 -2.58 -9.02 -26.97
N LYS A 264 -2.22 -8.38 -28.11
CA LYS A 264 -2.86 -7.14 -28.59
C LYS A 264 -4.37 -7.30 -28.78
N ASN A 265 -4.83 -8.48 -29.25
CA ASN A 265 -6.25 -8.78 -29.46
C ASN A 265 -6.99 -9.20 -28.17
N TYR A 266 -6.49 -8.85 -26.98
CA TYR A 266 -7.26 -9.04 -25.76
C TYR A 266 -8.49 -8.10 -25.78
N PRO A 267 -9.73 -8.57 -25.53
CA PRO A 267 -10.12 -9.79 -24.81
C PRO A 267 -10.44 -11.02 -25.67
N GLU A 268 -10.40 -10.92 -27.00
CA GLU A 268 -10.66 -12.05 -27.92
C GLU A 268 -9.59 -13.14 -27.79
N CYS A 269 -8.32 -12.74 -27.69
CA CYS A 269 -7.20 -13.63 -27.37
C CYS A 269 -6.73 -13.40 -25.92
N LYS A 270 -7.13 -14.29 -25.00
CA LYS A 270 -6.80 -14.20 -23.56
C LYS A 270 -5.42 -14.74 -23.18
N THR A 271 -4.53 -14.91 -24.14
CA THR A 271 -3.17 -15.46 -23.92
C THR A 271 -2.30 -14.45 -23.19
N LEU A 272 -1.61 -14.93 -22.14
CA LEU A 272 -0.74 -14.16 -21.26
C LEU A 272 0.56 -14.95 -21.05
N TYR A 273 1.71 -14.29 -21.17
CA TYR A 273 3.01 -14.90 -20.90
C TYR A 273 3.71 -14.18 -19.76
N ASN A 274 4.22 -14.96 -18.80
CA ASN A 274 5.17 -14.43 -17.83
C ASN A 274 6.51 -14.15 -18.53
N ILE A 275 7.26 -13.16 -18.05
CA ILE A 275 8.59 -12.86 -18.57
C ILE A 275 9.68 -13.04 -17.51
N ASP A 276 10.88 -13.39 -17.95
CA ASP A 276 12.08 -13.43 -17.10
C ASP A 276 12.68 -12.02 -16.91
N LYS A 277 13.86 -11.96 -16.25
CA LYS A 277 14.55 -10.68 -15.99
C LYS A 277 15.02 -9.99 -17.28
N ASP A 278 15.24 -10.77 -18.33
CA ASP A 278 15.75 -10.31 -19.62
C ASP A 278 14.59 -10.01 -20.60
N GLY A 279 13.34 -10.18 -20.17
CA GLY A 279 12.14 -9.86 -20.94
C GLY A 279 11.71 -10.96 -21.92
N ASN A 280 12.24 -12.18 -21.80
CA ASN A 280 11.88 -13.34 -22.62
C ASN A 280 10.68 -14.10 -22.05
N LYS A 281 9.91 -14.71 -22.96
CA LYS A 281 8.74 -15.52 -22.61
C LYS A 281 9.19 -16.70 -21.75
N ILE A 282 8.63 -16.82 -20.56
CA ILE A 282 8.74 -18.04 -19.77
C ILE A 282 7.72 -19.02 -20.31
N ILE A 283 8.17 -19.92 -21.19
CA ILE A 283 7.35 -21.02 -21.69
C ILE A 283 7.26 -22.06 -20.57
N SER A 284 6.08 -22.22 -19.98
CA SER A 284 5.82 -23.34 -19.09
C SER A 284 5.42 -24.54 -19.96
N PRO A 285 5.99 -25.73 -19.76
CA PRO A 285 5.59 -26.91 -20.50
C PRO A 285 4.10 -27.16 -20.32
N GLU A 286 3.45 -27.66 -21.36
CA GLU A 286 2.04 -28.00 -21.34
C GLU A 286 1.78 -29.08 -20.27
N PRO A 287 0.68 -29.01 -19.50
CA PRO A 287 0.42 -29.97 -18.45
C PRO A 287 0.24 -31.37 -19.03
N GLU A 288 0.94 -32.36 -18.47
CA GLU A 288 0.74 -33.76 -18.83
C GLU A 288 -0.58 -34.25 -18.22
N HIS A 289 -1.45 -34.84 -19.06
CA HIS A 289 -2.66 -35.53 -18.63
C HIS A 289 -2.29 -36.78 -17.81
N THR A 290 -3.08 -37.11 -16.79
CA THR A 290 -2.83 -38.27 -15.93
C THR A 290 -4.13 -39.00 -15.60
N ASP A 291 -4.08 -40.32 -15.44
CA ASP A 291 -5.26 -41.13 -15.12
C ASP A 291 -5.79 -40.93 -13.69
N ILE A 292 -5.17 -40.04 -12.91
CA ILE A 292 -5.50 -39.80 -11.50
C ILE A 292 -6.72 -38.88 -11.42
N LYS A 293 -7.79 -39.34 -10.75
CA LYS A 293 -8.97 -38.52 -10.48
C LYS A 293 -8.79 -37.66 -9.23
N CYS A 294 -9.30 -36.44 -9.29
CA CYS A 294 -9.31 -35.50 -8.17
C CYS A 294 -10.24 -35.98 -7.06
N ASN A 295 -9.70 -36.22 -5.87
CA ASN A 295 -10.47 -36.67 -4.69
C ASN A 295 -11.55 -35.69 -4.20
N LYS A 296 -11.58 -34.43 -4.68
CA LYS A 296 -12.60 -33.44 -4.29
C LYS A 296 -13.76 -33.30 -5.28
N CYS A 297 -13.55 -33.60 -6.55
CA CYS A 297 -14.54 -33.32 -7.59
C CYS A 297 -14.58 -34.32 -8.75
N GLY A 298 -13.76 -35.38 -8.71
CA GLY A 298 -13.75 -36.46 -9.69
C GLY A 298 -13.09 -36.13 -11.04
N SER A 299 -12.82 -34.86 -11.34
CA SER A 299 -12.15 -34.45 -12.59
C SER A 299 -10.71 -34.94 -12.66
N GLU A 300 -10.18 -35.06 -13.87
CA GLU A 300 -8.79 -35.50 -14.13
C GLU A 300 -7.76 -34.57 -13.46
N MET A 301 -6.66 -35.13 -12.99
CA MET A 301 -5.51 -34.39 -12.49
C MET A 301 -4.47 -34.19 -13.59
N LEU A 302 -3.97 -32.98 -13.72
CA LEU A 302 -2.91 -32.60 -14.66
C LEU A 302 -1.58 -32.49 -13.92
N LYS A 303 -0.53 -33.13 -14.43
CA LYS A 303 0.83 -33.02 -13.91
C LYS A 303 1.51 -31.77 -14.48
N ARG A 304 2.01 -30.93 -13.57
CA ARG A 304 2.72 -29.68 -13.86
C ARG A 304 4.06 -29.69 -13.16
N ILE A 305 5.01 -28.93 -13.68
CA ILE A 305 6.34 -28.79 -13.10
C ILE A 305 6.48 -27.38 -12.53
N SER A 306 6.86 -27.27 -11.26
CA SER A 306 7.22 -26.01 -10.63
C SER A 306 8.71 -25.97 -10.30
N LYS A 307 9.18 -24.81 -9.84
CA LYS A 307 10.53 -24.67 -9.26
C LYS A 307 10.81 -25.60 -8.07
N ARG A 308 9.77 -26.10 -7.39
CA ARG A 308 9.88 -27.00 -6.23
C ARG A 308 9.74 -28.48 -6.62
N GLY A 309 9.55 -28.79 -7.89
CA GLY A 309 9.31 -30.14 -8.40
C GLY A 309 7.92 -30.32 -9.03
N PRO A 310 7.62 -31.56 -9.48
CA PRO A 310 6.36 -31.89 -10.14
C PRO A 310 5.19 -32.01 -9.13
N PHE A 311 4.01 -31.57 -9.55
CA PHE A 311 2.80 -31.57 -8.76
C PHE A 311 1.57 -31.80 -9.65
N LEU A 312 0.53 -32.38 -9.08
CA LEU A 312 -0.76 -32.62 -9.72
C LEU A 312 -1.74 -31.50 -9.36
N THR A 313 -2.49 -31.03 -10.35
CA THR A 313 -3.54 -30.02 -10.20
C THR A 313 -4.84 -30.49 -10.83
N CYS A 314 -5.98 -30.19 -10.22
CA CYS A 314 -7.27 -30.51 -10.82
C CYS A 314 -7.50 -29.77 -12.14
N SER A 315 -7.94 -30.47 -13.18
CA SER A 315 -8.33 -29.91 -14.48
C SER A 315 -9.50 -28.91 -14.38
N ALA A 316 -10.38 -29.05 -13.38
CA ALA A 316 -11.51 -28.14 -13.13
C ALA A 316 -11.10 -26.79 -12.47
N PHE A 317 -9.84 -26.40 -12.52
CA PHE A 317 -9.38 -25.08 -12.06
C PHE A 317 -10.03 -23.96 -12.93
N PRO A 318 -10.51 -22.84 -12.36
CA PRO A 318 -10.36 -22.39 -10.97
C PRO A 318 -11.45 -22.86 -9.98
N LYS A 319 -12.45 -23.64 -10.43
CA LYS A 319 -13.58 -24.10 -9.60
C LYS A 319 -13.13 -25.10 -8.53
N CYS A 320 -12.19 -26.00 -8.87
CA CYS A 320 -11.55 -26.89 -7.91
C CYS A 320 -10.06 -26.56 -7.79
N ARG A 321 -9.62 -26.11 -6.61
CA ARG A 321 -8.21 -25.72 -6.33
C ARG A 321 -7.39 -26.84 -5.68
N ASN A 322 -7.77 -28.09 -5.92
CA ASN A 322 -7.05 -29.23 -5.36
C ASN A 322 -5.66 -29.37 -5.97
N LEU A 323 -4.65 -29.59 -5.11
CA LEU A 323 -3.24 -29.69 -5.48
C LEU A 323 -2.56 -30.77 -4.65
N GLN A 324 -1.77 -31.63 -5.29
CA GLN A 324 -0.99 -32.69 -4.64
C GLN A 324 0.45 -32.70 -5.15
N TRP A 325 1.43 -32.76 -4.27
CA TRP A 325 2.84 -32.88 -4.67
C TRP A 325 3.18 -34.33 -4.99
N ILE A 326 3.88 -34.56 -6.10
CA ILE A 326 4.41 -35.89 -6.42
C ILE A 326 5.71 -36.05 -5.61
N LYS A 327 5.74 -37.03 -4.71
CA LYS A 327 6.95 -37.36 -3.96
C LYS A 327 7.96 -38.02 -4.91
N THR A 328 8.90 -37.26 -5.44
CA THR A 328 10.04 -37.82 -6.16
C THR A 328 11.14 -38.18 -5.16
N ASN A 329 11.64 -39.43 -5.20
CA ASN A 329 12.78 -39.90 -4.38
C ASN A 329 14.11 -39.18 -4.69
N LYS A 330 14.12 -38.21 -5.61
CA LYS A 330 15.16 -37.19 -5.69
C LYS A 330 14.70 -35.98 -4.89
N THR A 331 15.07 -35.96 -3.62
CA THR A 331 15.14 -34.74 -2.82
C THR A 331 16.02 -33.74 -3.56
N PRO A 332 15.51 -32.56 -4.00
CA PRO A 332 16.40 -31.41 -4.01
C PRO A 332 16.72 -31.20 -2.54
N LYS A 333 18.00 -31.37 -2.16
CA LYS A 333 18.51 -31.06 -0.83
C LYS A 333 17.72 -29.87 -0.30
N SER A 334 16.99 -30.09 0.80
CA SER A 334 16.53 -28.98 1.61
C SER A 334 17.77 -28.11 1.77
N LYS A 335 17.74 -26.90 1.19
CA LYS A 335 18.69 -25.89 1.62
C LYS A 335 18.32 -25.68 3.08
N THR A 336 19.03 -26.35 3.97
CA THR A 336 19.35 -25.79 5.27
C THR A 336 19.74 -24.35 4.95
N TYR A 337 18.91 -23.43 5.41
CA TYR A 337 19.20 -22.01 5.32
C TYR A 337 20.44 -21.78 6.21
N LYS A 338 21.64 -21.93 5.65
CA LYS A 338 22.76 -21.12 6.08
C LYS A 338 22.47 -19.73 5.57
N ALA A 339 22.27 -18.81 6.50
CA ALA A 339 22.07 -17.39 6.22
C ALA A 339 23.12 -16.92 5.19
N ALA A 340 22.66 -16.50 4.02
CA ALA A 340 23.52 -15.85 3.06
C ALA A 340 23.89 -14.47 3.62
N LYS A 341 25.19 -14.19 3.70
CA LYS A 341 25.73 -12.86 3.99
C LYS A 341 25.09 -11.83 3.04
N PRO A 342 24.77 -10.61 3.49
CA PRO A 342 24.20 -9.58 2.63
C PRO A 342 25.19 -9.22 1.53
N SER A 343 24.77 -9.32 0.28
CA SER A 343 25.48 -8.72 -0.85
C SER A 343 25.33 -7.20 -0.79
N GLU A 344 26.45 -6.49 -0.91
CA GLU A 344 26.51 -5.02 -1.00
C GLU A 344 25.54 -4.49 -2.06
N LYS A 345 24.59 -3.66 -1.62
CA LYS A 345 23.73 -2.89 -2.52
C LYS A 345 24.58 -1.79 -3.14
N LYS A 346 24.80 -1.87 -4.46
CA LYS A 346 25.23 -0.71 -5.25
C LYS A 346 24.19 0.41 -5.08
N THR A 347 24.70 1.58 -4.72
CA THR A 347 23.99 2.83 -4.47
C THR A 347 23.19 3.28 -5.69
N ALA A 348 21.86 3.29 -5.57
CA ALA A 348 21.00 4.00 -6.52
C ALA A 348 21.05 5.51 -6.18
N LYS A 349 21.52 6.33 -7.13
CA LYS A 349 21.52 7.80 -7.03
C LYS A 349 20.11 8.32 -6.70
N LYS A 350 20.01 9.12 -5.62
CA LYS A 350 18.83 9.94 -5.30
C LYS A 350 18.44 10.76 -6.54
N ARG A 351 17.25 10.52 -7.09
CA ARG A 351 16.57 11.46 -7.99
C ARG A 351 15.57 12.26 -7.15
N GLN A 352 15.58 13.57 -7.37
CA GLN A 352 14.79 14.59 -6.66
C GLN A 352 13.28 14.34 -6.80
N PRO A 353 12.46 14.67 -5.78
CA PRO A 353 11.02 14.71 -5.92
C PRO A 353 10.61 16.05 -6.57
N LEU A 354 10.12 15.98 -7.81
CA LEU A 354 9.45 17.11 -8.47
C LEU A 354 7.97 17.07 -8.08
N PHE A 355 7.62 17.79 -7.01
CA PHE A 355 6.22 18.10 -6.71
C PHE A 355 5.77 19.30 -7.54
N SER A 356 4.85 19.09 -8.46
CA SER A 356 3.78 20.06 -8.75
C SER A 356 2.64 19.37 -9.50
N LEU A 357 1.41 19.60 -9.05
CA LEU A 357 0.22 19.39 -9.85
C LEU A 357 0.20 20.48 -10.94
N PRO A 358 0.22 20.16 -12.25
CA PRO A 358 -0.11 21.16 -13.24
C PRO A 358 -1.60 21.48 -13.12
N LYS A 359 -1.92 22.75 -12.87
CA LYS A 359 -3.25 23.38 -12.92
C LYS A 359 -4.01 23.18 -14.25
N LYS A 360 -3.51 22.37 -15.20
CA LYS A 360 -4.04 22.23 -16.57
C LYS A 360 -5.09 21.13 -16.76
N LEU A 361 -5.42 20.34 -15.73
CA LEU A 361 -6.46 19.29 -15.83
C LEU A 361 -7.76 19.63 -15.10
N LEU A 362 -7.86 20.81 -14.50
CA LEU A 362 -9.06 21.29 -13.84
C LEU A 362 -9.57 22.48 -14.67
N LYS A 363 -10.78 22.35 -15.22
CA LYS A 363 -11.63 23.50 -15.54
C LYS A 363 -12.50 23.79 -14.35
#